data_AF-A0A9X5BKU6-F1
#
_entry.id   AF-A0A9X5BKU6-F1
#
_cell.length_a   1.000
_cell.length_b   1.000
_cell.length_c   1.000
_cell.angle_alpha   90.00
_cell.angle_beta   90.00
_cell.angle_gamma   90.00
#
_symmetry.space_group_name_H-M   'P 1'
#
loop_
_entity.id
_entity.type
_entity.pdbx_description
1 polymer ?
#
loop_
_entity_poly.entity_id
_entity_poly.type
_entity_poly.pdbx_seq_one_letter_code
_entity_poly.pdbx_strand_id
1 'polypeptide(L)'
;MAIILTNGKYYITHSKTGAVMKVLDIEQAQDFHSVDKAILQKNKVPGKCAGYYIMNTDVKEKKHKKKKKRKRKKFTKEERKAIYQKTDGVCYLCGGDITFGSFEIEHRMPKSKGGTDSLDNLFPCGHCCNMTKHDIYPDDFEEKVSQIFLYKMDKRHEDKLSWKIVHKMLNKMI
;
A
#
# COMPACT_ATOMS: atom_id res chain seq x y z
N MET A 1 -4.94 16.34 24.31
CA MET A 1 -5.35 16.67 22.95
C MET A 1 -5.04 18.14 22.74
N ALA A 2 -3.90 18.45 22.12
CA ALA A 2 -3.61 19.81 21.68
C ALA A 2 -3.47 19.81 20.16
N ILE A 3 -3.94 20.88 19.52
CA ILE A 3 -3.81 21.06 18.08
C ILE A 3 -2.75 22.14 17.90
N ILE A 4 -1.63 21.80 17.28
CA ILE A 4 -0.47 22.70 17.14
C ILE A 4 -0.10 22.88 15.67
N LEU A 5 0.69 23.92 15.39
CA LEU A 5 1.27 24.16 14.07
C LEU A 5 2.78 23.91 14.10
N THR A 6 3.27 23.08 13.19
CA THR A 6 4.71 22.76 13.07
C THR A 6 5.16 22.67 11.62
N ASN A 7 6.43 22.90 11.33
CA ASN A 7 7.05 22.61 10.03
C ASN A 7 8.04 21.43 10.11
N GLY A 8 7.98 20.65 11.20
CA GLY A 8 8.90 19.54 11.48
C GLY A 8 10.16 19.93 12.27
N LYS A 9 10.47 21.24 12.40
CA LYS A 9 11.59 21.74 13.21
C LYS A 9 11.16 22.73 14.30
N TYR A 10 10.20 23.59 14.00
CA TYR A 10 9.72 24.62 14.90
C TYR A 10 8.20 24.54 15.06
N TYR A 11 7.72 25.01 16.21
CA TYR A 11 6.31 25.13 16.55
C TYR A 11 5.89 26.60 16.65
N ILE A 12 4.62 26.88 16.36
CA ILE A 12 4.06 28.23 16.52
C ILE A 12 3.62 28.47 17.96
N THR A 13 3.96 29.63 18.49
CA THR A 13 3.46 30.17 19.77
C THR A 13 3.18 31.67 19.64
N HIS A 14 2.63 32.29 20.69
CA HIS A 14 2.33 33.71 20.72
C HIS A 14 3.07 34.41 21.86
N SER A 15 3.60 35.61 21.61
CA SER A 15 4.16 36.45 22.67
C SER A 15 3.06 36.95 23.62
N LYS A 16 3.45 37.56 24.74
CA LYS A 16 2.52 38.25 25.64
C LYS A 16 1.69 39.34 24.94
N THR A 17 2.19 39.88 23.83
CA THR A 17 1.53 40.89 23.00
C THR A 17 0.75 40.29 21.82
N GLY A 18 0.66 38.96 21.72
CA GLY A 18 -0.05 38.26 20.64
C GLY A 18 0.73 38.14 19.33
N ALA A 19 2.02 38.49 19.31
CA ALA A 19 2.86 38.33 18.13
C ALA A 19 3.21 36.85 17.90
N VAL A 20 3.13 36.41 16.65
CA VAL A 20 3.44 35.03 16.27
C VAL A 20 4.96 34.81 16.33
N MET A 21 5.37 33.83 17.14
CA MET A 21 6.75 33.41 17.40
C MET A 21 6.96 31.93 17.06
N LYS A 22 8.23 31.52 16.97
CA LYS A 22 8.64 30.14 16.70
C LYS A 22 9.42 29.62 17.89
N VAL A 23 9.08 28.43 18.38
CA VAL A 23 9.78 27.73 19.46
C VAL A 23 10.25 26.36 18.99
N LEU A 24 11.31 25.85 19.60
CA LEU A 24 11.86 24.50 19.31
C LEU A 24 11.17 23.42 20.15
N ASP A 25 10.72 23.80 21.34
CA ASP A 25 10.06 22.92 22.29
C ASP A 25 8.56 22.86 22.01
N ILE A 26 8.03 21.64 21.88
CA ILE A 26 6.62 21.38 21.63
C ILE A 26 5.74 21.76 22.82
N GLU A 27 6.26 21.69 24.04
CA GLU A 27 5.50 22.04 25.25
C GLU A 27 5.20 23.54 25.31
N GLN A 28 5.95 24.35 24.57
CA GLN A 28 5.78 25.79 24.45
C GLN A 28 4.90 26.21 23.27
N ALA A 29 4.42 25.23 22.48
CA ALA A 29 3.57 25.48 21.32
C ALA A 29 2.17 25.96 21.75
N GLN A 30 1.57 26.81 20.94
CA GLN A 30 0.18 27.22 21.13
C GLN A 30 -0.76 26.04 20.86
N ASP A 31 -1.63 25.73 21.82
CA ASP A 31 -2.79 24.88 21.60
C ASP A 31 -3.92 25.68 20.96
N PHE A 32 -4.29 25.35 19.72
CA PHE A 32 -5.36 25.99 18.99
C PHE A 32 -6.75 25.49 19.38
N HIS A 33 -6.87 24.41 20.18
CA HIS A 33 -8.12 23.82 20.67
C HIS A 33 -9.09 23.29 19.57
N SER A 34 -8.98 23.76 18.32
CA SER A 34 -9.68 23.23 17.15
C SER A 34 -8.81 23.39 15.88
N VAL A 35 -9.07 22.55 14.89
CA VAL A 35 -8.40 22.62 13.57
C VAL A 35 -8.72 23.96 12.89
N ASP A 36 -9.95 24.44 13.00
CA ASP A 36 -10.40 25.70 12.40
C ASP A 36 -9.61 26.90 12.94
N LYS A 37 -9.31 26.93 14.24
CA LYS A 37 -8.47 27.99 14.82
C LYS A 37 -7.03 27.94 14.31
N ALA A 38 -6.48 26.74 14.08
CA ALA A 38 -5.15 26.59 13.50
C ALA A 38 -5.11 27.02 12.03
N ILE A 39 -6.15 26.71 11.25
CA ILE A 39 -6.31 27.17 9.86
C ILE A 39 -6.42 28.70 9.82
N LEU A 40 -7.27 29.28 10.68
CA LEU A 40 -7.44 30.73 10.77
C LEU A 40 -6.11 31.43 11.09
N GLN A 41 -5.31 30.86 11.99
CA GLN A 41 -3.98 31.38 12.31
C GLN A 41 -3.05 31.35 11.10
N LYS A 42 -3.01 30.26 10.32
CA LYS A 42 -2.19 30.18 9.09
C LYS A 42 -2.61 31.24 8.08
N ASN A 43 -3.91 31.46 7.91
CA ASN A 43 -4.45 32.42 6.95
C ASN A 43 -4.22 33.87 7.39
N LYS A 44 -4.17 34.15 8.70
CA LYS A 44 -3.92 35.49 9.25
C LYS A 44 -2.48 35.97 9.02
N VAL A 45 -1.52 35.05 8.98
CA VAL A 45 -0.07 35.37 8.86
C VAL A 45 0.65 34.41 7.90
N PRO A 46 0.25 34.38 6.61
CA PRO A 46 0.71 33.36 5.67
C PRO A 46 2.24 33.32 5.53
N GLY A 47 2.91 34.48 5.57
CA GLY A 47 4.38 34.54 5.50
C GLY A 47 5.10 33.87 6.69
N LYS A 48 4.57 34.01 7.91
CA LYS A 48 5.18 33.40 9.11
C LYS A 48 4.86 31.92 9.28
N CYS A 49 3.75 31.48 8.71
CA CYS A 49 3.26 30.10 8.77
C CYS A 49 3.46 29.32 7.46
N ALA A 50 4.20 29.86 6.49
CA ALA A 50 4.54 29.16 5.26
C ALA A 50 5.28 27.85 5.57
N GLY A 51 4.80 26.74 5.02
CA GLY A 51 5.35 25.39 5.26
C GLY A 51 4.97 24.75 6.60
N TYR A 52 4.19 25.43 7.46
CA TYR A 52 3.67 24.81 8.68
C TYR A 52 2.42 23.99 8.38
N TYR A 53 2.28 22.83 9.00
CA TYR A 53 1.11 21.96 8.95
C TYR A 53 0.53 21.74 10.35
N ILE A 54 -0.73 21.30 10.40
CA ILE A 54 -1.45 21.07 11.65
C ILE A 54 -1.08 19.68 12.17
N MET A 55 -0.71 19.60 13.44
CA MET A 55 -0.38 18.37 14.13
C MET A 55 -1.26 18.23 15.37
N ASN A 56 -1.95 17.10 15.49
CA ASN A 56 -2.68 16.76 16.71
C ASN A 56 -1.74 16.02 17.66
N THR A 57 -1.51 16.58 18.84
CA THR A 57 -0.65 16.00 19.89
C THR A 57 -1.33 14.88 20.68
N ASP A 58 -2.32 14.21 20.09
CA ASP A 58 -2.83 12.92 20.57
C ASP A 58 -1.79 11.80 20.37
N VAL A 59 -0.55 12.10 20.73
CA VAL A 59 0.43 11.12 21.14
C VAL A 59 0.22 10.86 22.64
N LYS A 60 -0.98 10.36 22.99
CA LYS A 60 -0.90 9.12 23.78
C LYS A 60 -0.11 8.24 22.87
N GLU A 61 1.10 7.84 23.28
CA GLU A 61 1.84 6.80 22.58
C GLU A 61 0.79 5.85 22.02
N LYS A 62 0.68 5.77 20.70
CA LYS A 62 0.24 4.51 20.14
C LYS A 62 1.37 3.59 20.61
N LYS A 63 1.26 3.06 21.84
CA LYS A 63 1.52 1.65 22.06
C LYS A 63 0.84 1.08 20.84
N HIS A 64 1.61 0.69 19.84
CA HIS A 64 1.16 -0.27 18.89
C HIS A 64 0.61 -1.34 19.80
N LYS A 65 -0.71 -1.35 20.06
CA LYS A 65 -1.39 -2.53 20.58
C LYS A 65 -0.94 -3.50 19.53
N LYS A 66 0.05 -4.34 19.85
CA LYS A 66 0.54 -5.38 18.95
C LYS A 66 -0.76 -6.03 18.54
N LYS A 67 -1.28 -5.72 17.34
CA LYS A 67 -2.48 -6.38 16.82
C LYS A 67 -2.06 -7.83 16.97
N LYS A 68 -2.70 -8.59 17.87
CA LYS A 68 -2.36 -10.00 18.09
C LYS A 68 -2.18 -10.55 16.68
N LYS A 69 -0.95 -10.91 16.28
CA LYS A 69 -0.68 -11.35 14.90
C LYS A 69 -1.71 -12.44 14.68
N ARG A 70 -2.72 -12.20 13.82
CA ARG A 70 -3.78 -13.18 13.62
C ARG A 70 -3.03 -14.44 13.18
N LYS A 71 -3.12 -15.51 13.98
CA LYS A 71 -2.44 -16.76 13.65
C LYS A 71 -2.90 -17.13 12.24
N ARG A 72 -1.95 -17.37 11.33
CA ARG A 72 -2.29 -17.81 9.97
C ARG A 72 -3.13 -19.08 10.09
N LYS A 73 -4.25 -19.14 9.35
CA LYS A 73 -5.06 -20.35 9.24
C LYS A 73 -4.15 -21.49 8.79
N LYS A 74 -4.22 -22.62 9.49
CA LYS A 74 -3.64 -23.88 9.00
C LYS A 74 -4.71 -24.56 8.17
N PHE A 75 -4.35 -24.99 6.97
CA PHE A 75 -5.25 -25.72 6.08
C PHE A 75 -5.07 -27.21 6.27
N THR A 76 -6.18 -27.95 6.29
CA THR A 76 -6.13 -29.42 6.35
C THR A 76 -5.61 -30.01 5.04
N LYS A 77 -5.31 -31.31 5.03
CA LYS A 77 -4.87 -32.00 3.82
C LYS A 77 -5.99 -32.02 2.76
N GLU A 78 -7.23 -32.14 3.20
CA GLU A 78 -8.43 -32.15 2.38
C GLU A 78 -8.67 -30.77 1.76
N GLU A 79 -8.54 -29.69 2.54
CA GLU A 79 -8.60 -28.32 2.03
C GLU A 79 -7.49 -28.07 1.01
N ARG A 80 -6.25 -28.49 1.31
CA ARG A 80 -5.13 -28.40 0.36
C ARG A 80 -5.43 -29.18 -0.93
N LYS A 81 -6.02 -30.37 -0.84
CA LYS A 81 -6.39 -31.18 -2.01
C LYS A 81 -7.44 -30.47 -2.86
N ALA A 82 -8.48 -29.93 -2.24
CA ALA A 82 -9.52 -29.18 -2.94
C ALA A 82 -8.96 -27.93 -3.65
N ILE A 83 -8.04 -27.20 -3.00
CA ILE A 83 -7.38 -26.04 -3.60
C ILE A 83 -6.51 -26.46 -4.79
N TYR A 84 -5.71 -27.52 -4.63
CA TYR A 84 -4.84 -28.02 -5.70
C TYR A 84 -5.61 -28.48 -6.95
N GLN A 85 -6.76 -29.12 -6.75
CA GLN A 85 -7.63 -29.60 -7.83
C GLN A 85 -8.34 -28.49 -8.62
N LYS A 86 -8.31 -27.23 -8.15
CA LYS A 86 -8.92 -26.12 -8.90
C LYS A 86 -8.30 -25.87 -10.27
N THR A 87 -7.03 -26.24 -10.42
CA THR A 87 -6.23 -25.98 -11.61
C THR A 87 -5.47 -27.23 -12.06
N ASP A 88 -5.85 -28.40 -11.54
CA ASP A 88 -5.23 -29.69 -11.87
C ASP A 88 -3.69 -29.69 -11.82
N GLY A 89 -3.12 -29.02 -10.81
CA GLY A 89 -1.66 -28.95 -10.64
C GLY A 89 -0.97 -27.87 -11.47
N VAL A 90 -1.72 -26.88 -11.96
CA VAL A 90 -1.18 -25.71 -12.65
C VAL A 90 -1.20 -24.49 -11.74
N CYS A 91 -0.14 -23.68 -11.75
CA CYS A 91 -0.07 -22.44 -11.00
C CYS A 91 -1.12 -21.44 -11.50
N TYR A 92 -1.99 -20.96 -10.60
CA TYR A 92 -3.04 -20.00 -10.93
C TYR A 92 -2.53 -18.68 -11.54
N LEU A 93 -1.31 -18.24 -11.20
CA LEU A 93 -0.78 -16.96 -11.68
C LEU A 93 -0.02 -17.06 -13.00
N CYS A 94 0.77 -18.11 -13.22
CA CYS A 94 1.69 -18.18 -14.37
C CYS A 94 1.43 -19.33 -15.33
N GLY A 95 0.54 -20.27 -14.98
CA GLY A 95 0.28 -21.45 -15.81
C GLY A 95 1.38 -22.53 -15.77
N GLY A 96 2.42 -22.37 -14.93
CA GLY A 96 3.47 -23.39 -14.78
C GLY A 96 3.06 -24.56 -13.88
N ASP A 97 3.63 -25.74 -14.10
CA ASP A 97 3.34 -26.94 -13.33
C ASP A 97 3.76 -26.82 -11.85
N ILE A 98 2.92 -27.33 -10.95
CA ILE A 98 3.15 -27.38 -9.51
C ILE A 98 2.75 -28.76 -8.96
N THR A 99 3.52 -29.25 -7.99
CA THR A 99 3.22 -30.54 -7.34
C THR A 99 2.38 -30.32 -6.08
N PHE A 100 1.58 -31.31 -5.71
CA PHE A 100 0.79 -31.29 -4.47
C PHE A 100 1.64 -31.08 -3.21
N GLY A 101 2.91 -31.53 -3.24
CA GLY A 101 3.85 -31.40 -2.13
C GLY A 101 4.51 -30.02 -2.02
N SER A 102 4.63 -29.27 -3.12
CA SER A 102 5.42 -28.04 -3.18
C SER A 102 4.62 -26.77 -3.41
N PHE A 103 3.32 -26.86 -3.73
CA PHE A 103 2.51 -25.66 -3.95
C PHE A 103 2.21 -24.90 -2.65
N GLU A 104 2.06 -23.59 -2.80
CA GLU A 104 1.60 -22.67 -1.77
C GLU A 104 0.15 -22.27 -2.03
N ILE A 105 -0.58 -21.99 -0.95
CA ILE A 105 -1.95 -21.47 -1.04
C ILE A 105 -1.84 -19.96 -1.18
N GLU A 106 -2.24 -19.45 -2.33
CA GLU A 106 -2.31 -18.02 -2.63
C GLU A 106 -3.73 -17.50 -2.45
N HIS A 107 -3.84 -16.31 -1.87
CA HIS A 107 -5.08 -15.55 -1.76
C HIS A 107 -5.23 -14.65 -2.99
N ARG A 108 -6.25 -14.87 -3.83
CA ARG A 108 -6.53 -14.00 -4.99
C ARG A 108 -6.63 -12.55 -4.53
N MET A 109 -7.57 -12.26 -3.63
CA MET A 109 -7.60 -11.02 -2.85
C MET A 109 -6.71 -11.16 -1.62
N PRO A 110 -5.64 -10.35 -1.46
CA PRO A 110 -4.73 -10.48 -0.33
C PRO A 110 -5.41 -10.28 1.03
N LYS A 111 -4.96 -11.01 2.04
CA LYS A 111 -5.46 -10.85 3.42
C LYS A 111 -5.31 -9.43 3.99
N SER A 112 -4.21 -8.74 3.66
CA SER A 112 -3.98 -7.36 4.10
C SER A 112 -4.99 -6.37 3.49
N LYS A 113 -5.66 -6.78 2.40
CA LYS A 113 -6.67 -6.02 1.66
C LYS A 113 -8.11 -6.53 1.89
N GLY A 114 -8.32 -7.37 2.89
CA GLY A 114 -9.65 -7.88 3.24
C GLY A 114 -10.02 -9.25 2.65
N GLY A 115 -9.08 -9.92 1.98
CA GLY A 115 -9.29 -11.27 1.46
C GLY A 115 -9.66 -12.31 2.53
N THR A 116 -10.58 -13.20 2.19
CA THR A 116 -11.09 -14.27 3.07
C THR A 116 -10.24 -15.54 2.98
N ASP A 117 -10.42 -16.44 3.94
CA ASP A 117 -9.88 -17.81 3.93
C ASP A 117 -10.87 -18.83 3.32
N SER A 118 -11.84 -18.34 2.56
CA SER A 118 -12.86 -19.13 1.89
C SER A 118 -12.32 -19.73 0.61
N LEU A 119 -12.77 -20.93 0.25
CA LEU A 119 -12.22 -21.67 -0.90
C LEU A 119 -12.25 -20.86 -2.19
N ASP A 120 -13.26 -20.02 -2.45
CA ASP A 120 -13.36 -19.13 -3.61
C ASP A 120 -12.18 -18.15 -3.76
N ASN A 121 -11.55 -17.73 -2.65
CA ASN A 121 -10.42 -16.82 -2.65
C ASN A 121 -9.04 -17.52 -2.67
N LEU A 122 -9.01 -18.85 -2.59
CA LEU A 122 -7.78 -19.63 -2.43
C LEU A 122 -7.42 -20.38 -3.71
N PHE A 123 -6.17 -20.25 -4.15
CA PHE A 123 -5.68 -20.89 -5.36
C PHE A 123 -4.30 -21.51 -5.15
N PRO A 124 -3.96 -22.57 -5.89
CA PRO A 124 -2.64 -23.17 -5.80
C PRO A 124 -1.66 -22.36 -6.63
N CYS A 125 -0.50 -22.06 -6.04
CA CYS A 125 0.49 -21.17 -6.64
C CYS A 125 1.91 -21.67 -6.37
N GLY A 126 2.81 -21.45 -7.32
CA GLY A 126 4.24 -21.68 -7.11
C GLY A 126 4.85 -20.61 -6.20
N HIS A 127 5.88 -20.97 -5.44
CA HIS A 127 6.51 -20.09 -4.45
C HIS A 127 6.96 -18.73 -5.04
N CYS A 128 7.63 -18.74 -6.19
CA CYS A 128 8.11 -17.53 -6.86
C CYS A 128 6.95 -16.58 -7.24
N CYS A 129 5.88 -17.11 -7.82
CA CYS A 129 4.73 -16.33 -8.23
C CYS A 129 3.98 -15.77 -7.03
N ASN A 130 3.79 -16.58 -5.99
CA ASN A 130 3.16 -16.15 -4.74
C ASN A 130 3.94 -15.00 -4.09
N MET A 131 5.27 -15.13 -4.02
CA MET A 131 6.15 -14.08 -3.50
C MET A 131 6.13 -12.82 -4.36
N THR A 132 6.01 -12.95 -5.68
CA THR A 132 5.99 -11.81 -6.61
C THR A 132 4.67 -11.04 -6.53
N LYS A 133 3.52 -11.74 -6.42
CA LYS A 133 2.21 -11.09 -6.23
C LYS A 133 2.08 -10.46 -4.84
N HIS A 134 2.59 -11.12 -3.80
CA HIS A 134 2.61 -10.63 -2.42
C HIS A 134 1.22 -10.14 -1.95
N ASP A 135 1.03 -8.84 -1.77
CA ASP A 135 -0.23 -8.23 -1.34
C ASP A 135 -0.78 -7.20 -2.34
N ILE A 136 -0.34 -7.34 -3.60
CA ILE A 136 -0.84 -6.60 -4.75
C ILE A 136 -2.24 -7.14 -5.09
N TYR A 137 -3.15 -6.25 -5.47
CA TYR A 137 -4.46 -6.63 -5.98
C TYR A 137 -4.31 -7.45 -7.28
N PRO A 138 -5.23 -8.38 -7.59
CA PRO A 138 -5.16 -9.17 -8.83
C PRO A 138 -4.97 -8.32 -10.08
N ASP A 139 -5.82 -7.31 -10.26
CA ASP A 139 -5.84 -6.47 -11.45
C ASP A 139 -4.55 -5.64 -11.55
N ASP A 140 -4.11 -5.03 -10.44
CA ASP A 140 -2.83 -4.30 -10.35
C ASP A 140 -1.62 -5.21 -10.69
N PHE A 141 -1.70 -6.49 -10.32
CA PHE A 141 -0.64 -7.46 -10.60
C PHE A 141 -0.61 -7.81 -12.09
N GLU A 142 -1.78 -8.09 -12.70
CA GLU A 142 -1.92 -8.37 -14.13
C GLU A 142 -1.47 -7.18 -15.00
N GLU A 143 -1.84 -5.96 -14.61
CA GLU A 143 -1.40 -4.73 -15.28
C GLU A 143 0.13 -4.61 -15.20
N LYS A 144 0.73 -4.78 -14.01
CA LYS A 144 2.19 -4.71 -13.84
C LYS A 144 2.94 -5.74 -14.67
N VAL A 145 2.44 -6.98 -14.73
CA VAL A 145 3.04 -8.03 -15.57
C VAL A 145 3.00 -7.62 -17.04
N SER A 146 1.86 -7.10 -17.50
CA SER A 146 1.68 -6.63 -18.88
C SER A 146 2.62 -5.48 -19.22
N GLN A 147 2.73 -4.48 -18.33
CA GLN A 147 3.63 -3.34 -18.52
C GLN A 147 5.11 -3.77 -18.57
N ILE A 148 5.52 -4.68 -17.67
CA ILE A 148 6.88 -5.22 -17.67
C ILE A 148 7.15 -5.97 -18.99
N PHE A 149 6.20 -6.79 -19.45
CA PHE A 149 6.32 -7.52 -20.70
C PHE A 149 6.49 -6.56 -21.90
N LEU A 150 5.60 -5.58 -22.04
CA LEU A 150 5.63 -4.60 -23.11
C LEU A 150 6.97 -3.84 -23.13
N TYR A 151 7.40 -3.32 -21.98
CA TYR A 151 8.68 -2.62 -21.86
C TYR A 151 9.88 -3.50 -22.28
N LYS A 152 9.91 -4.77 -21.86
CA LYS A 152 11.00 -5.69 -22.21
C LYS A 152 11.00 -6.03 -23.71
N MET A 153 9.83 -6.15 -24.30
CA MET A 153 9.68 -6.40 -25.73
C MET A 153 10.07 -5.19 -26.56
N ASP A 154 9.66 -3.98 -26.16
CA ASP A 154 10.11 -2.72 -26.77
C ASP A 154 11.64 -2.65 -26.78
N LYS A 155 12.29 -2.88 -25.64
CA LYS A 155 13.76 -2.85 -25.55
C LYS A 155 14.46 -3.90 -26.42
N ARG A 156 13.81 -5.01 -26.76
CA ARG A 156 14.40 -6.10 -27.56
C ARG A 156 14.15 -5.93 -29.06
N HIS A 157 13.09 -5.22 -29.44
CA HIS A 157 12.56 -5.23 -30.81
C HIS A 157 12.15 -3.84 -31.33
N GLU A 158 12.65 -2.75 -30.74
CA GLU A 158 12.29 -1.36 -31.10
C GLU A 158 12.43 -1.02 -32.59
N ASP A 159 13.40 -1.64 -33.26
CA ASP A 159 13.74 -1.44 -34.67
C ASP A 159 12.86 -2.27 -35.63
N LYS A 160 12.20 -3.32 -35.11
CA LYS A 160 11.43 -4.26 -35.95
C LYS A 160 10.04 -3.72 -36.27
N LEU A 161 9.74 -3.59 -37.56
CA LEU A 161 8.40 -3.21 -38.03
C LEU A 161 7.32 -4.20 -37.55
N SER A 162 7.63 -5.49 -37.52
CA SER A 162 6.72 -6.53 -37.01
C SER A 162 6.33 -6.28 -35.55
N TRP A 163 7.26 -5.83 -34.71
CA TRP A 163 6.95 -5.46 -33.33
C TRP A 163 6.07 -4.23 -33.25
N LYS A 164 6.31 -3.18 -34.05
CA LYS A 164 5.44 -1.99 -34.10
C LYS A 164 3.99 -2.34 -34.45
N ILE A 165 3.79 -3.30 -35.36
CA ILE A 165 2.46 -3.82 -35.71
C ILE A 165 1.83 -4.56 -34.52
N VAL A 166 2.56 -5.52 -33.93
CA VAL A 166 2.07 -6.32 -32.80
C VAL A 166 1.78 -5.45 -31.57
N HIS A 167 2.67 -4.52 -31.22
CA HIS A 167 2.51 -3.62 -30.08
C HIS A 167 1.23 -2.76 -30.24
N LYS A 168 0.96 -2.24 -31.45
CA LYS A 168 -0.30 -1.52 -31.73
C LYS A 168 -1.54 -2.41 -31.57
N MET A 169 -1.45 -3.71 -31.84
CA MET A 169 -2.55 -4.65 -31.63
C MET A 169 -2.73 -4.96 -30.14
N LEU A 170 -1.64 -5.23 -29.42
CA LEU A 170 -1.67 -5.52 -27.97
C LEU A 170 -2.27 -4.37 -27.17
N ASN A 171 -1.91 -3.12 -27.46
CA ASN A 171 -2.46 -1.93 -26.79
C ASN A 171 -3.95 -1.67 -27.06
N LYS A 172 -4.59 -2.45 -27.94
CA LYS A 172 -6.05 -2.40 -28.13
C LYS A 172 -6.79 -3.51 -27.35
N MET A 173 -6.07 -4.50 -26.86
CA MET A 173 -6.61 -5.66 -26.14
C MET A 173 -6.46 -5.55 -24.63
N ILE A 174 -5.49 -4.76 -24.18
CA ILE A 174 -5.21 -4.39 -22.79
C ILE A 174 -5.80 -2.99 -22.57
#